data_AF-I6PBE7-F1
#
_entry.id   AF-I6PBE7-F1
#
_cell.length_a   1.000
_cell.length_b   1.000
_cell.length_c   1.000
_cell.angle_alpha   90.00
_cell.angle_beta   90.00
_cell.angle_gamma   90.00
#
_symmetry.space_group_name_H-M   'P 1'
#
loop_
_entity.id
_entity.type
_entity.pdbx_description
1 polymer ?
#
loop_
_entity_poly.entity_id
_entity_poly.type
_entity_poly.pdbx_seq_one_letter_code
_entity_poly.pdbx_strand_id
1 'polypeptide(L)'
;GAALDYIETSLSKFNDGPFFLGQFSLVDIAYAPFIERYQPYLLDVKKYDITASRPKLAAWIEEMNKNEAFNQTRRDRQELVEIYKKRFTAQL
;
A
#
# COMPACT_ATOMS: atom_id res chain seq x y z
N GLY A 1 6.76 -4.00 10.97
CA GLY A 1 6.29 -5.37 10.64
C GLY A 1 7.08 -5.82 9.44
N ALA A 2 7.77 -6.95 9.54
CA ALA A 2 8.93 -7.28 8.69
C ALA A 2 8.71 -7.07 7.17
N ALA A 3 7.55 -7.46 6.64
CA ALA A 3 7.23 -7.25 5.22
C ALA A 3 7.15 -5.76 4.82
N LEU A 4 6.54 -4.92 5.65
CA LEU A 4 6.47 -3.48 5.41
C LEU A 4 7.84 -2.81 5.59
N ASP A 5 8.66 -3.30 6.53
CA ASP A 5 10.02 -2.80 6.74
C ASP A 5 10.93 -3.15 5.55
N TYR A 6 10.70 -4.30 4.92
CA TYR A 6 11.35 -4.67 3.66
C TYR A 6 10.90 -3.79 2.49
N ILE A 7 9.62 -3.43 2.41
CA ILE A 7 9.11 -2.49 1.41
C ILE A 7 9.77 -1.11 1.58
N GLU A 8 9.81 -0.58 2.80
CA GLU A 8 10.47 0.70 3.10
C GLU A 8 11.95 0.70 2.68
N THR A 9 12.67 -0.39 3.01
CA THR A 9 14.07 -0.56 2.62
C THR A 9 14.21 -0.64 1.09
N SER A 10 13.28 -1.32 0.41
CA SER A 10 13.31 -1.46 -1.04
C SER A 10 13.03 -0.14 -1.76
N LEU A 11 12.08 0.67 -1.27
CA LEU A 11 11.81 2.02 -1.78
C LEU A 11 12.95 3.01 -1.51
N SER A 12 13.92 2.66 -0.65
CA SER A 12 15.10 3.48 -0.37
C SER A 12 16.30 3.17 -1.27
N LYS A 13 16.21 2.16 -2.15
CA LYS A 13 17.36 1.68 -2.94
C LYS A 13 17.76 2.62 -4.08
N PHE A 14 16.80 3.33 -4.66
CA PHE A 14 17.00 4.22 -5.80
C PHE A 14 16.64 5.65 -5.40
N ASN A 15 17.41 6.62 -5.87
CA ASN A 15 17.33 8.01 -5.42
C ASN A 15 16.69 8.96 -6.45
N ASP A 16 16.31 8.45 -7.60
CA ASP A 16 15.74 9.19 -8.74
C ASP A 16 14.21 9.30 -8.68
N GLY A 17 13.57 8.75 -7.64
CA GLY A 17 12.15 9.00 -7.38
C GLY A 17 11.58 8.10 -6.29
N PRO A 18 10.26 8.18 -6.06
CA PRO A 18 9.57 7.53 -4.95
C PRO A 18 9.08 6.10 -5.26
N PHE A 19 9.42 5.57 -6.44
CA PHE A 19 8.99 4.25 -6.90
C PHE A 19 10.03 3.16 -6.60
N PHE A 20 9.63 1.89 -6.66
CA PHE A 20 10.51 0.76 -6.32
C PHE A 20 11.80 0.70 -7.14
N LEU A 21 11.77 1.21 -8.37
CA LEU A 21 12.93 1.30 -9.28
C LEU A 21 13.29 2.75 -9.61
N GLY A 22 12.98 3.69 -8.70
CA GLY A 22 13.16 5.13 -8.90
C GLY A 22 12.02 5.76 -9.70
N GLN A 23 11.75 5.24 -10.89
CA GLN A 23 10.62 5.62 -11.76
C GLN A 23 9.48 4.60 -11.69
N PHE A 24 8.27 5.04 -12.06
CA PHE A 24 7.07 4.18 -12.11
C PHE A 24 7.30 2.97 -13.02
N SER A 25 7.01 1.78 -12.51
CA SER A 25 7.33 0.52 -13.17
C SER A 25 6.29 -0.57 -12.91
N LEU A 26 6.49 -1.73 -13.53
CA LEU A 26 5.66 -2.91 -13.28
C LEU A 26 5.75 -3.40 -11.82
N VAL A 27 6.83 -3.08 -11.09
CA VAL A 27 6.93 -3.45 -9.68
C VAL A 27 5.89 -2.68 -8.86
N ASP A 28 5.72 -1.39 -9.12
CA ASP A 28 4.70 -0.56 -8.46
C ASP A 28 3.30 -1.08 -8.75
N ILE A 29 3.02 -1.43 -10.01
CA ILE A 29 1.75 -2.05 -10.43
C ILE A 29 1.49 -3.38 -9.71
N ALA A 30 2.52 -4.19 -9.50
CA ALA A 30 2.38 -5.46 -8.80
C ALA A 30 2.03 -5.29 -7.31
N TYR A 31 2.57 -4.26 -6.64
CA TYR A 31 2.33 -4.01 -5.22
C TYR A 31 1.09 -3.14 -4.92
N ALA A 32 0.72 -2.23 -5.84
CA ALA A 32 -0.39 -1.29 -5.67
C ALA A 32 -1.69 -1.93 -5.17
N PRO A 33 -2.19 -3.03 -5.76
CA PRO A 33 -3.44 -3.63 -5.31
C PRO A 33 -3.37 -4.18 -3.89
N PHE A 34 -2.21 -4.66 -3.43
CA PHE A 34 -2.07 -5.21 -2.09
C PHE A 34 -2.03 -4.09 -1.05
N ILE A 35 -1.25 -3.04 -1.30
CA ILE A 35 -1.19 -1.89 -0.39
C ILE A 35 -2.55 -1.19 -0.30
N GLU A 36 -3.24 -0.99 -1.43
CA GLU A 36 -4.61 -0.44 -1.48
C GLU A 36 -5.58 -1.22 -0.59
N ARG A 37 -5.54 -2.56 -0.66
CA ARG A 37 -6.45 -3.44 0.07
C ARG A 37 -6.12 -3.52 1.57
N TYR A 38 -4.83 -3.65 1.90
CA TYR A 38 -4.42 -3.86 3.28
C TYR A 38 -4.36 -2.58 4.11
N GLN A 39 -4.04 -1.43 3.51
CA GLN A 39 -3.92 -0.16 4.22
C GLN A 39 -5.17 0.19 5.05
N PRO A 40 -6.40 0.25 4.48
CA PRO A 40 -7.58 0.62 5.25
C PRO A 40 -7.96 -0.45 6.26
N TYR A 41 -7.79 -1.74 5.95
CA TYR A 41 -8.05 -2.81 6.91
C TYR A 41 -7.11 -2.74 8.12
N LEU A 42 -5.81 -2.60 7.90
CA LEU A 42 -4.81 -2.51 8.96
C LEU A 42 -5.03 -1.26 9.82
N LEU A 43 -5.33 -0.12 9.19
CA LEU A 43 -5.60 1.11 9.91
C LEU A 43 -6.92 1.06 10.70
N ASP A 44 -8.03 0.76 10.03
CA ASP A 44 -9.37 0.94 10.59
C ASP A 44 -9.74 -0.20 11.55
N VAL A 45 -9.26 -1.42 11.30
CA VAL A 45 -9.59 -2.62 12.10
C VAL A 45 -8.47 -2.97 13.07
N LYS A 46 -7.22 -3.06 12.59
CA LYS A 46 -6.07 -3.44 13.43
C LYS A 46 -5.42 -2.27 14.16
N LYS A 47 -5.88 -1.03 13.91
CA LYS A 47 -5.34 0.21 14.50
C LYS A 47 -3.84 0.34 14.26
N TYR A 48 -3.39 -0.10 13.08
CA TYR A 48 -1.99 -0.12 12.69
C TYR A 48 -1.78 0.73 11.44
N ASP A 49 -1.14 1.88 11.63
CA ASP A 49 -0.73 2.76 10.54
C ASP A 49 0.55 2.24 9.89
N ILE A 50 0.45 1.83 8.63
CA ILE A 50 1.59 1.30 7.88
C ILE A 50 2.63 2.37 7.54
N THR A 51 2.30 3.66 7.64
CA THR A 51 3.14 4.80 7.22
C THR A 51 3.90 5.47 8.36
N ALA A 52 3.48 5.30 9.61
CA ALA A 52 3.98 6.04 10.79
C ALA A 52 5.51 5.98 11.01
N SER A 53 6.20 4.99 10.47
CA SER A 53 7.67 4.87 10.53
C SER A 53 8.29 4.50 9.18
N ARG A 54 7.54 4.76 8.10
CA ARG A 54 7.88 4.34 6.73
C ARG A 54 7.64 5.50 5.76
N PRO A 55 8.44 6.57 5.84
CA PRO A 55 8.24 7.76 5.02
C PRO A 55 8.37 7.48 3.52
N LYS A 56 9.17 6.50 3.08
CA LYS A 56 9.24 6.15 1.65
C LYS A 56 7.97 5.44 1.19
N LEU A 57 7.41 4.55 2.00
CA LEU A 57 6.09 3.98 1.73
C LEU A 57 5.01 5.06 1.69
N ALA A 58 5.04 6.04 2.60
CA ALA A 58 4.10 7.16 2.57
C ALA A 58 4.19 7.96 1.26
N ALA A 59 5.41 8.32 0.82
CA ALA A 59 5.64 9.01 -0.43
C ALA A 59 5.19 8.20 -1.66
N TRP A 60 5.48 6.89 -1.67
CA TRP A 60 5.02 5.99 -2.72
C TRP A 60 3.49 5.95 -2.81
N ILE A 61 2.78 5.88 -1.67
CA ILE A 61 1.30 5.90 -1.65
C ILE A 61 0.78 7.23 -2.22
N GLU A 62 1.40 8.36 -1.84
CA GLU A 62 1.01 9.68 -2.34
C GLU A 62 1.14 9.76 -3.87
N GLU A 63 2.25 9.28 -4.42
CA GLU A 63 2.52 9.32 -5.86
C GLU A 63 1.68 8.32 -6.65
N MET A 64 1.43 7.12 -6.10
CA MET A 64 0.47 6.19 -6.68
C MET A 64 -0.94 6.79 -6.73
N ASN A 65 -1.36 7.56 -5.71
CA ASN A 65 -2.66 8.23 -5.72
C ASN A 65 -2.79 9.33 -6.78
N LYS A 66 -1.69 9.81 -7.37
CA LYS A 66 -1.71 10.75 -8.50
C LYS A 66 -1.86 10.04 -9.85
N ASN A 67 -1.68 8.72 -9.91
CA ASN A 67 -1.80 7.94 -11.14
C ASN A 67 -3.28 7.70 -11.52
N GLU A 68 -3.72 8.33 -12.61
CA GLU A 68 -5.10 8.23 -13.10
C GLU A 68 -5.51 6.80 -13.45
N ALA A 69 -4.63 6.04 -14.12
CA ALA A 69 -4.92 4.65 -14.50
C ALA A 69 -5.09 3.75 -13.27
N PHE A 70 -4.28 3.94 -12.24
CA PHE A 70 -4.47 3.24 -10.97
C PHE A 70 -5.80 3.62 -10.32
N ASN A 71 -6.11 4.91 -10.26
CA ASN A 71 -7.35 5.40 -9.63
C ASN A 71 -8.63 4.87 -10.28
N GLN A 72 -8.63 4.63 -11.59
CA GLN A 72 -9.76 4.01 -12.30
C GLN A 72 -10.04 2.56 -11.87
N THR A 73 -9.05 1.88 -11.28
CA THR A 73 -9.18 0.47 -10.85
C THR A 73 -9.47 0.30 -9.36
N ARG A 74 -9.46 1.39 -8.60
CA ARG A 74 -9.59 1.35 -7.14
C ARG A 74 -10.99 0.96 -6.72
N ARG A 75 -11.07 0.27 -5.58
CA ARG A 75 -12.33 -0.07 -4.93
C ARG A 75 -12.65 0.92 -3.82
N ASP A 76 -13.93 1.00 -3.46
CA ASP A 76 -14.36 1.80 -2.34
C ASP A 76 -13.68 1.33 -1.03
N ARG A 77 -13.26 2.29 -0.21
CA ARG A 77 -12.53 2.02 1.03
C ARG A 77 -13.36 1.19 2.01
N GLN A 78 -14.65 1.48 2.14
CA GLN A 78 -15.53 0.78 3.07
C GLN A 78 -15.78 -0.65 2.58
N GLU A 79 -15.98 -0.86 1.27
CA GLU A 79 -16.04 -2.19 0.69
C GLU A 79 -14.80 -3.02 1.01
N LEU A 80 -13.60 -2.45 0.86
CA LEU A 80 -12.34 -3.12 1.17
C LEU A 80 -12.28 -3.55 2.65
N VAL A 81 -12.62 -2.65 3.57
CA VAL A 81 -12.63 -2.97 5.01
C VAL A 81 -13.58 -4.12 5.31
N GLU A 82 -14.80 -4.10 4.78
CA GLU A 82 -15.81 -5.15 5.04
C GLU A 82 -15.43 -6.50 4.42
N ILE A 83 -14.89 -6.52 3.20
CA ILE A 83 -14.38 -7.74 2.56
C ILE A 83 -13.27 -8.36 3.41
N TYR A 84 -12.31 -7.56 3.86
CA TYR A 84 -11.15 -8.06 4.60
C TYR A 84 -11.45 -8.40 6.07
N LYS A 85 -12.43 -7.73 6.70
CA LYS A 85 -13.02 -8.21 7.95
C LYS A 85 -13.58 -9.62 7.75
N LYS A 86 -14.44 -9.85 6.77
CA LYS A 86 -15.02 -11.19 6.51
C LYS A 86 -13.94 -12.23 6.22
N ARG A 87 -12.97 -11.90 5.36
CA ARG A 87 -11.88 -12.81 4.96
C ARG A 87 -11.04 -13.29 6.14
N PHE A 88 -10.71 -12.40 7.07
CA PHE A 88 -9.81 -12.71 8.18
C PHE A 88 -10.53 -13.04 9.50
N THR A 89 -11.81 -12.69 9.66
CA THR A 89 -12.63 -13.15 10.78
C THR A 89 -13.10 -14.59 10.58
N ALA A 90 -13.28 -15.05 9.33
CA ALA A 90 -13.64 -16.45 9.03
C ALA A 90 -12.50 -17.46 9.25
N GLN A 91 -11.33 -17.03 9.75
CA GLN A 91 -10.14 -17.86 9.96
C GLN A 91 -9.62 -17.82 11.42
N LEU A 92 -10.48 -17.52 12.39
CA LEU A 92 -10.21 -17.69 13.83
C LEU A 92 -11.21 -18.66 14.43
#